data_AF-A0A519UYZ7-F1
#
_entry.id   AF-A0A519UYZ7-F1
#
_cell.length_a   1.000
_cell.length_b   1.000
_cell.length_c   1.000
_cell.angle_alpha   90.00
_cell.angle_beta   90.00
_cell.angle_gamma   90.00
#
_symmetry.space_group_name_H-M   'P 1'
#
loop_
_entity.id
_entity.type
_entity.pdbx_description
1 polymer ?
#
loop_
_entity_poly.entity_id
_entity_poly.type
_entity_poly.pdbx_seq_one_letter_code
_entity_poly.pdbx_strand_id
1 'polypeptide(L)'
;MEKVRKLTLASGLGLLGLLALLLGLAGGCSPLRLLQPQQRLLTQVEVESHDLSPAQQERLLTLVQQKPNRNIPIPRLAVYQFGHSLYDSARIRRRIERTRATYAGKLAAAQTDSVKIGKLTAKRDRLLQRKALALAKGNAIMRLGEPPVIYDPDLSRRTVDQLTTYLRSQGFFRARVGYTDSARSKRSLVDMLLRAVQVRNKPVHAVPLRDSAGQRLHRRVTVTYQVQEGPGFTLSRLTRSIPDSGVARVVARAQGGTLLHVGEAYNEDLIGQERQRLETLLKNAGYYDFRAQFITLEADTSFEKKQVRLGLRIASPAGGGGHRRYRLRQVTMLTDAGQGAALRSLSGDTARRARRPRRVANAAPVPTDQE
;
A
#
# COMPACT_ATOMS: atom_id res chain seq x y z
N MET A 1 -69.73 11.00 14.56
CA MET A 1 -68.88 10.47 13.48
C MET A 1 -67.47 10.90 13.85
N GLU A 2 -66.47 10.07 14.10
CA GLU A 2 -66.02 8.89 13.37
C GLU A 2 -65.06 8.07 14.25
N LYS A 3 -64.86 6.81 13.85
CA LYS A 3 -64.34 5.69 14.63
C LYS A 3 -62.81 5.53 14.52
N VAL A 4 -62.20 5.13 15.65
CA VAL A 4 -61.30 3.96 15.81
C VAL A 4 -59.95 3.94 15.04
N ARG A 5 -58.83 3.73 15.76
CA ARG A 5 -58.03 2.47 15.74
C ARG A 5 -56.86 2.52 16.73
N LYS A 6 -56.96 1.70 17.77
CA LYS A 6 -55.84 1.20 18.57
C LYS A 6 -54.98 0.31 17.65
N LEU A 7 -53.68 0.58 17.52
CA LEU A 7 -52.72 -0.40 17.01
C LEU A 7 -51.84 -0.90 18.16
N THR A 8 -51.94 -2.20 18.35
CA THR A 8 -51.29 -3.04 19.34
C THR A 8 -49.78 -3.13 19.13
N LEU A 9 -49.00 -2.80 20.17
CA LEU A 9 -47.62 -3.22 20.35
C LEU A 9 -47.57 -4.75 20.55
N ALA A 10 -47.42 -5.51 19.48
CA ALA A 10 -47.22 -6.96 19.55
C ALA A 10 -46.41 -7.46 18.34
N SER A 11 -45.19 -6.96 18.15
CA SER A 11 -44.28 -7.46 17.10
C SER A 11 -42.79 -7.14 17.34
N GLY A 12 -42.39 -6.77 18.56
CA GLY A 12 -40.99 -6.49 18.90
C GLY A 12 -40.19 -7.69 19.41
N LEU A 13 -40.84 -8.64 20.10
CA LEU A 13 -40.14 -9.79 20.71
C LEU A 13 -39.69 -10.84 19.69
N GLY A 14 -40.36 -10.96 18.54
CA GLY A 14 -40.02 -11.95 17.50
C GLY A 14 -38.67 -11.68 16.82
N LEU A 15 -38.33 -10.40 16.59
CA LEU A 15 -37.08 -10.02 15.92
C LEU A 15 -35.85 -10.19 16.84
N LEU A 16 -36.00 -9.83 18.13
CA LEU A 16 -34.99 -10.05 19.15
C LEU A 16 -34.83 -11.55 19.48
N GLY A 17 -35.92 -12.31 19.48
CA GLY A 17 -35.91 -13.77 19.63
C GLY A 17 -35.24 -14.49 18.46
N LEU A 18 -35.46 -14.03 17.21
CA LEU A 18 -34.79 -14.57 16.03
C LEU A 18 -33.28 -14.23 16.01
N LEU A 19 -32.91 -13.02 16.45
CA LEU A 19 -31.52 -12.61 16.64
C LEU A 19 -30.85 -13.44 17.76
N ALA A 20 -31.53 -13.65 18.89
CA ALA A 20 -31.04 -14.48 19.99
C ALA A 20 -30.95 -15.98 19.63
N LEU A 21 -31.84 -16.50 18.78
CA LEU A 21 -31.79 -17.87 18.25
C LEU A 21 -30.67 -18.05 17.22
N LEU A 22 -30.40 -17.01 16.41
CA LEU A 22 -29.22 -16.94 15.53
C LEU A 22 -27.90 -16.81 16.32
N LEU A 23 -27.90 -16.10 17.46
CA LEU A 23 -26.76 -16.07 18.40
C LEU A 23 -26.61 -17.39 19.17
N GLY A 24 -27.70 -18.11 19.47
CA GLY A 24 -27.68 -19.40 20.17
C GLY A 24 -27.03 -20.54 19.38
N LEU A 25 -27.11 -20.50 18.05
CA LEU A 25 -26.40 -21.43 17.16
C LEU A 25 -24.90 -21.08 16.96
N ALA A 26 -24.42 -19.96 17.49
CA ALA A 26 -23.04 -19.53 17.37
C ALA A 26 -22.08 -20.18 18.39
N GLY A 27 -22.60 -20.85 19.43
CA GLY A 27 -21.79 -21.48 20.49
C GLY A 27 -20.83 -22.58 20.01
N GLY A 28 -21.02 -23.11 18.79
CA GLY A 28 -20.15 -24.12 18.18
C GLY A 28 -19.04 -23.57 17.27
N CYS A 29 -19.05 -22.27 16.94
CA CYS A 29 -18.15 -21.68 15.95
C CYS A 29 -16.93 -21.04 16.61
N SER A 30 -16.05 -21.87 17.18
CA SER A 30 -14.72 -21.38 17.59
C SER A 30 -13.86 -21.13 16.35
N PRO A 31 -13.37 -19.90 16.10
CA PRO A 31 -12.54 -19.58 14.92
C PRO A 31 -11.21 -20.33 14.90
N LEU A 32 -10.83 -20.92 16.04
CA LEU A 32 -9.62 -21.71 16.21
C LEU A 32 -9.66 -23.05 15.45
N ARG A 33 -10.82 -23.50 14.98
CA ARG A 33 -10.94 -24.73 14.17
C ARG A 33 -10.36 -24.58 12.76
N LEU A 34 -10.21 -23.35 12.25
CA LEU A 34 -9.65 -23.07 10.93
C LEU A 34 -8.12 -23.03 10.90
N LEU A 35 -7.50 -22.94 12.08
CA LEU A 35 -6.06 -22.80 12.24
C LEU A 35 -5.40 -24.18 12.26
N GLN A 36 -4.25 -24.31 11.59
CA GLN A 36 -3.37 -25.47 11.74
C GLN A 36 -2.84 -25.60 13.19
N PRO A 37 -2.29 -26.77 13.59
CA PRO A 37 -1.86 -27.00 14.96
C PRO A 37 -0.92 -25.93 15.52
N GLN A 38 0.04 -25.44 14.71
CA GLN A 38 1.04 -24.43 15.10
C GLN A 38 0.67 -22.97 14.81
N GLN A 39 -0.47 -22.76 14.15
CA GLN A 39 -0.90 -21.42 13.79
C GLN A 39 -1.61 -20.72 14.95
N ARG A 40 -1.35 -19.41 15.05
CA ARG A 40 -1.95 -18.50 16.02
C ARG A 40 -2.75 -17.44 15.29
N LEU A 41 -3.93 -17.11 15.77
CA LEU A 41 -4.80 -16.07 15.23
C LEU A 41 -4.41 -14.72 15.81
N LEU A 42 -4.12 -13.74 14.96
CA LEU A 42 -4.00 -12.35 15.35
C LEU A 42 -5.40 -11.79 15.63
N THR A 43 -5.67 -11.47 16.89
CA THR A 43 -7.00 -10.98 17.30
C THR A 43 -7.05 -9.48 17.40
N GLN A 44 -5.96 -8.86 17.85
CA GLN A 44 -5.94 -7.44 18.12
C GLN A 44 -4.52 -6.91 17.99
N VAL A 45 -4.42 -5.66 17.53
CA VAL A 45 -3.19 -4.89 17.53
C VAL A 45 -3.46 -3.57 18.23
N GLU A 46 -2.60 -3.22 19.16
CA GLU A 46 -2.66 -1.98 19.92
C GLU A 46 -1.32 -1.26 19.83
N VAL A 47 -1.38 0.08 19.87
CA VAL A 47 -0.19 0.93 19.99
C VAL A 47 -0.39 1.74 21.27
N GLU A 48 0.39 1.41 22.29
CA GLU A 48 0.39 2.09 23.58
C GLU A 48 1.56 3.07 23.64
N SER A 49 1.26 4.27 24.15
CA SER A 49 2.25 5.32 24.40
C SER A 49 1.73 6.24 25.48
N HIS A 50 2.60 6.77 26.33
CA HIS A 50 2.19 7.73 27.35
C HIS A 50 2.09 9.17 26.81
N ASP A 51 2.79 9.48 25.71
CA ASP A 51 2.99 10.86 25.25
C ASP A 51 2.27 11.20 23.94
N LEU A 52 1.61 10.25 23.27
CA LEU A 52 0.95 10.49 21.97
C LEU A 52 -0.49 10.98 22.09
N SER A 53 -0.84 11.95 21.25
CA SER A 53 -2.23 12.29 20.92
C SER A 53 -2.93 11.12 20.21
N PRO A 54 -4.27 10.96 20.38
CA PRO A 54 -5.05 9.95 19.64
C PRO A 54 -4.83 9.98 18.12
N ALA A 55 -4.70 11.18 17.52
CA ALA A 55 -4.45 11.33 16.09
C ALA A 55 -3.07 10.80 15.67
N GLN A 56 -2.06 10.89 16.55
CA GLN A 56 -0.75 10.29 16.30
C GLN A 56 -0.81 8.76 16.39
N GLN A 57 -1.55 8.23 17.37
CA GLN A 57 -1.73 6.78 17.52
C GLN A 57 -2.39 6.16 16.28
N GLU A 58 -3.43 6.79 15.74
CA GLU A 58 -4.07 6.34 14.49
C GLU A 58 -3.10 6.34 13.31
N ARG A 59 -2.27 7.38 13.17
CA ARG A 59 -1.22 7.42 12.13
C ARG A 59 -0.22 6.29 12.29
N LEU A 60 0.24 6.00 13.51
CA LEU A 60 1.15 4.87 13.75
C LEU A 60 0.49 3.53 13.45
N LEU A 61 -0.80 3.36 13.73
CA LEU A 61 -1.56 2.15 13.35
C LEU A 61 -1.62 1.94 11.83
N THR A 62 -1.47 3.00 11.01
CA THR A 62 -1.40 2.84 9.55
C THR A 62 -0.11 2.15 9.09
N LEU A 63 0.98 2.30 9.86
CA LEU A 63 2.30 1.74 9.58
C LEU A 63 2.44 0.27 9.99
N VAL A 64 1.49 -0.24 10.78
CA VAL A 64 1.49 -1.65 11.19
C VAL A 64 1.24 -2.58 10.00
N GLN A 65 2.13 -3.56 9.81
CA GLN A 65 2.05 -4.50 8.68
C GLN A 65 0.89 -5.49 8.79
N GLN A 66 0.68 -6.06 9.98
CA GLN A 66 -0.37 -7.07 10.21
C GLN A 66 -1.61 -6.43 10.85
N LYS A 67 -2.77 -6.62 10.23
CA LYS A 67 -4.05 -6.10 10.71
C LYS A 67 -4.99 -7.26 11.04
N PRO A 68 -5.67 -7.25 12.19
CA PRO A 68 -6.60 -8.31 12.55
C PRO A 68 -7.83 -8.30 11.62
N ASN A 69 -8.55 -9.42 11.60
CA ASN A 69 -9.80 -9.53 10.84
C ASN A 69 -10.82 -8.48 11.26
N ARG A 70 -11.54 -7.90 10.29
CA ARG A 70 -12.55 -6.89 10.59
C ARG A 70 -13.76 -7.52 11.26
N ASN A 71 -14.21 -6.90 12.36
CA ASN A 71 -15.33 -7.41 13.15
C ASN A 71 -16.61 -6.58 13.04
N ILE A 72 -16.54 -5.34 12.53
CA ILE A 72 -17.66 -4.39 12.45
C ILE A 72 -17.87 -3.97 10.99
N PRO A 73 -19.12 -3.83 10.51
CA PRO A 73 -20.39 -4.11 11.21
C PRO A 73 -20.77 -5.60 11.26
N ILE A 74 -20.09 -6.45 10.47
CA ILE A 74 -20.34 -7.89 10.39
C ILE A 74 -19.03 -8.63 10.73
N PRO A 75 -19.06 -9.66 11.59
CA PRO A 75 -17.88 -10.45 11.95
C PRO A 75 -17.38 -11.28 10.76
N ARG A 76 -16.47 -10.74 9.96
CA ARG A 76 -16.05 -11.35 8.67
C ARG A 76 -15.43 -12.74 8.83
N LEU A 77 -14.71 -12.97 9.92
CA LEU A 77 -14.12 -14.28 10.22
C LEU A 77 -15.20 -15.33 10.53
N ALA A 78 -16.26 -14.95 11.23
CA ALA A 78 -17.38 -15.86 11.52
C ALA A 78 -18.14 -16.21 10.24
N VAL A 79 -18.36 -15.24 9.34
CA VAL A 79 -18.96 -15.47 8.03
C VAL A 79 -18.11 -16.46 7.21
N TYR A 80 -16.79 -16.28 7.20
CA TYR A 80 -15.88 -17.20 6.54
C TYR A 80 -15.95 -18.61 7.14
N GLN A 81 -15.95 -18.73 8.47
CA GLN A 81 -16.05 -20.01 9.17
C GLN A 81 -17.36 -20.75 8.85
N PHE A 82 -18.49 -20.03 8.86
CA PHE A 82 -19.79 -20.60 8.49
C PHE A 82 -19.81 -21.02 7.02
N GLY A 83 -19.25 -20.21 6.13
CA GLY A 83 -19.06 -20.61 4.74
C GLY A 83 -18.19 -21.86 4.63
N HIS A 84 -17.13 -21.96 5.42
CA HIS A 84 -16.21 -23.09 5.39
C HIS A 84 -16.86 -24.41 5.83
N SER A 85 -17.74 -24.39 6.84
CA SER A 85 -18.46 -25.61 7.26
C SER A 85 -19.38 -26.17 6.18
N LEU A 86 -19.88 -25.32 5.28
CA LEU A 86 -20.70 -25.70 4.13
C LEU A 86 -19.88 -26.01 2.86
N TYR A 87 -18.55 -25.87 2.92
CA TYR A 87 -17.67 -26.01 1.77
C TYR A 87 -17.11 -27.44 1.64
N ASP A 88 -17.47 -28.11 0.53
CA ASP A 88 -17.02 -29.46 0.20
C ASP A 88 -16.33 -29.44 -1.18
N SER A 89 -15.00 -29.36 -1.15
CA SER A 89 -14.17 -29.29 -2.36
C SER A 89 -14.30 -30.55 -3.22
N ALA A 90 -14.44 -31.74 -2.61
CA ALA A 90 -14.59 -33.01 -3.32
C ALA A 90 -15.93 -33.08 -4.07
N ARG A 91 -17.02 -32.60 -3.47
CA ARG A 91 -18.33 -32.49 -4.14
C ARG A 91 -18.30 -31.50 -5.30
N ILE A 92 -17.61 -30.37 -5.15
CA ILE A 92 -17.45 -29.39 -6.24
C ILE A 92 -16.67 -30.01 -7.41
N ARG A 93 -15.54 -30.68 -7.14
CA ARG A 93 -14.76 -31.41 -8.16
C ARG A 93 -15.62 -32.44 -8.89
N ARG A 94 -16.38 -33.27 -8.18
CA ARG A 94 -17.32 -34.23 -8.80
C ARG A 94 -18.36 -33.55 -9.69
N ARG A 95 -18.90 -32.39 -9.28
CA ARG A 95 -19.87 -31.62 -10.08
C ARG A 95 -19.24 -30.99 -11.33
N ILE A 96 -17.97 -30.59 -11.28
CA ILE A 96 -17.22 -30.10 -12.44
C ILE A 96 -17.14 -31.20 -13.49
N GLU A 97 -16.68 -32.39 -13.10
CA GLU A 97 -16.54 -33.52 -14.03
C GLU A 97 -17.88 -33.96 -14.63
N ARG A 98 -18.94 -34.05 -13.80
CA ARG A 98 -20.29 -34.32 -14.31
C ARG A 98 -20.75 -33.28 -15.34
N THR A 99 -20.49 -32.00 -15.08
CA THR A 99 -20.86 -30.92 -16.01
C THR A 99 -20.09 -31.05 -17.32
N ARG A 100 -18.79 -31.36 -17.27
CA ARG A 100 -17.97 -31.61 -18.46
C ARG A 100 -18.55 -32.76 -19.29
N ALA A 101 -18.83 -33.90 -18.66
CA ALA A 101 -19.39 -35.07 -19.33
C ALA A 101 -20.77 -34.79 -19.96
N THR A 102 -21.69 -34.14 -19.24
CA THR A 102 -23.02 -33.81 -19.76
C THR A 102 -22.96 -32.90 -20.99
N TYR A 103 -22.08 -31.89 -20.99
CA TYR A 103 -21.97 -30.99 -22.13
C TYR A 103 -21.15 -31.59 -23.27
N ALA A 104 -20.22 -32.52 -23.01
CA ALA A 104 -19.56 -33.28 -24.07
C ALA A 104 -20.59 -34.06 -24.92
N GLY A 105 -21.51 -34.78 -24.27
CA GLY A 105 -22.60 -35.48 -24.98
C GLY A 105 -23.52 -34.54 -25.77
N LYS A 106 -23.88 -33.38 -25.20
CA LYS A 106 -24.72 -32.38 -25.89
C LYS A 106 -24.03 -31.74 -27.09
N LEU A 107 -22.71 -31.54 -27.03
CA LEU A 107 -21.92 -31.00 -28.14
C LEU A 107 -21.80 -32.04 -29.26
N ALA A 108 -21.57 -33.32 -28.92
CA ALA A 108 -21.56 -34.41 -29.90
C ALA A 108 -22.92 -34.54 -30.64
N ALA A 109 -24.04 -34.39 -29.92
CA ALA A 109 -25.38 -34.45 -30.50
C ALA A 109 -25.76 -33.21 -31.34
N ALA A 110 -25.05 -32.09 -31.23
CA ALA A 110 -25.34 -30.86 -31.97
C ALA A 110 -24.72 -30.82 -33.38
N GLN A 111 -23.91 -31.82 -33.76
CA GLN A 111 -23.32 -32.02 -35.08
C GLN A 111 -22.72 -30.74 -35.70
N THR A 112 -23.37 -30.13 -36.70
CA THR A 112 -22.89 -29.00 -37.52
C THR A 112 -23.52 -27.65 -37.21
N ASP A 113 -24.48 -27.57 -36.27
CA ASP A 113 -25.16 -26.31 -35.92
C ASP A 113 -24.22 -25.36 -35.14
N SER A 114 -23.44 -24.53 -35.86
CA SER A 114 -22.46 -23.61 -35.28
C SER A 114 -23.06 -22.70 -34.18
N VAL A 115 -24.26 -22.16 -34.40
CA VAL A 115 -24.94 -21.30 -33.42
C VAL A 115 -25.33 -22.07 -32.14
N LYS A 116 -25.79 -23.32 -32.28
CA LYS A 116 -26.19 -24.17 -31.15
C LYS A 116 -24.97 -24.61 -30.35
N ILE A 117 -23.88 -24.96 -31.04
CA ILE A 117 -22.58 -25.26 -30.43
C ILE A 117 -22.09 -24.07 -29.62
N GLY A 118 -22.07 -22.86 -30.20
CA GLY A 118 -21.66 -21.64 -29.51
C GLY A 118 -22.48 -21.33 -28.25
N LYS A 119 -23.81 -21.50 -28.31
CA LYS A 119 -24.69 -21.34 -27.13
C LYS A 119 -24.40 -22.39 -26.04
N LEU A 120 -24.16 -23.64 -26.42
CA LEU A 120 -23.86 -24.74 -25.49
C LEU A 120 -22.48 -24.60 -24.84
N THR A 121 -21.45 -24.23 -25.60
CA THR A 121 -20.10 -23.97 -25.09
C THR A 121 -20.11 -22.80 -24.11
N ALA A 122 -20.71 -21.67 -24.48
CA ALA A 122 -20.84 -20.52 -23.60
C ALA A 122 -21.55 -20.86 -22.28
N LYS A 123 -22.63 -21.67 -22.35
CA LYS A 123 -23.36 -22.13 -21.15
C LYS A 123 -22.52 -23.07 -20.29
N ARG A 124 -21.81 -24.03 -20.90
CA ARG A 124 -20.85 -24.91 -20.21
C ARG A 124 -19.80 -24.08 -19.48
N ASP A 125 -19.17 -23.16 -20.19
CA ASP A 125 -18.03 -22.39 -19.68
C ASP A 125 -18.47 -21.48 -18.53
N ARG A 126 -19.64 -20.83 -18.63
CA ARG A 126 -20.22 -20.08 -17.51
C ARG A 126 -20.46 -20.94 -16.27
N LEU A 127 -20.94 -22.19 -16.45
CA LEU A 127 -21.18 -23.12 -15.34
C LEU A 127 -19.88 -23.64 -14.73
N LEU A 128 -18.88 -23.93 -15.56
CA LEU A 128 -17.55 -24.36 -15.13
C LEU A 128 -16.82 -23.24 -14.42
N GLN A 129 -16.83 -22.01 -14.95
CA GLN A 129 -16.24 -20.83 -14.32
C GLN A 129 -16.81 -20.60 -12.91
N ARG A 130 -18.14 -20.69 -12.74
CA ARG A 130 -18.77 -20.57 -11.40
C ARG A 130 -18.29 -21.64 -10.43
N LYS A 131 -18.10 -22.88 -10.89
CA LYS A 131 -17.62 -24.00 -10.05
C LYS A 131 -16.13 -23.92 -9.77
N ALA A 132 -15.33 -23.52 -10.76
CA ALA A 132 -13.91 -23.27 -10.62
C ALA A 132 -13.64 -22.13 -9.64
N LEU A 133 -14.42 -21.05 -9.72
CA LEU A 133 -14.40 -19.96 -8.75
C LEU A 133 -14.72 -20.45 -7.34
N ALA A 134 -15.74 -21.30 -7.19
CA ALA A 134 -16.10 -21.88 -5.91
C ALA A 134 -14.99 -22.80 -5.35
N LEU A 135 -14.32 -23.56 -6.22
CA LEU A 135 -13.22 -24.45 -5.83
C LEU A 135 -11.97 -23.66 -5.41
N ALA A 136 -11.65 -22.57 -6.11
CA ALA A 136 -10.46 -21.78 -5.86
C ALA A 136 -10.63 -20.81 -4.68
N LYS A 137 -11.80 -20.16 -4.56
CA LYS A 137 -12.05 -19.08 -3.59
C LYS A 137 -13.10 -19.43 -2.52
N GLY A 138 -13.57 -20.67 -2.48
CA GLY A 138 -14.63 -21.10 -1.57
C GLY A 138 -16.04 -20.74 -2.06
N ASN A 139 -17.06 -21.16 -1.30
CA ASN A 139 -18.46 -20.88 -1.65
C ASN A 139 -18.80 -19.38 -1.55
N ALA A 140 -20.01 -19.00 -1.95
CA ALA A 140 -20.42 -17.58 -1.96
C ALA A 140 -20.35 -16.93 -0.58
N ILE A 141 -20.66 -17.68 0.48
CA ILE A 141 -20.64 -17.20 1.87
C ILE A 141 -19.21 -16.96 2.33
N MET A 142 -18.27 -17.88 2.08
CA MET A 142 -16.85 -17.70 2.42
C MET A 142 -16.27 -16.43 1.80
N ARG A 143 -16.67 -16.11 0.56
CA ARG A 143 -16.18 -14.93 -0.16
C ARG A 143 -16.69 -13.60 0.39
N LEU A 144 -17.74 -13.60 1.21
CA LEU A 144 -18.22 -12.42 1.94
C LEU A 144 -17.45 -12.20 3.25
N GLY A 145 -16.80 -13.26 3.75
CA GLY A 145 -15.98 -13.21 4.95
C GLY A 145 -14.50 -12.97 4.65
N GLU A 146 -13.69 -13.08 5.70
CA GLU A 146 -12.23 -13.02 5.63
C GLU A 146 -11.63 -14.29 6.27
N PRO A 147 -10.59 -14.89 5.67
CA PRO A 147 -9.87 -15.99 6.29
C PRO A 147 -9.15 -15.52 7.57
N PRO A 148 -8.82 -16.44 8.50
CA PRO A 148 -8.11 -16.09 9.73
C PRO A 148 -6.76 -15.45 9.43
N VAL A 149 -6.49 -14.29 10.03
CA VAL A 149 -5.17 -13.65 9.97
C VAL A 149 -4.23 -14.35 10.94
N ILE A 150 -3.17 -14.95 10.40
CA ILE A 150 -2.19 -15.69 11.19
C ILE A 150 -1.17 -14.71 11.77
N TYR A 151 -0.90 -14.82 13.06
CA TYR A 151 0.13 -14.03 13.74
C TYR A 151 1.54 -14.47 13.31
N ASP A 152 2.32 -13.51 12.83
CA ASP A 152 3.71 -13.68 12.46
C ASP A 152 4.60 -12.75 13.32
N PRO A 153 5.52 -13.30 14.13
CA PRO A 153 6.41 -12.48 14.97
C PRO A 153 7.41 -11.66 14.15
N ASP A 154 7.79 -12.08 12.94
CA ASP A 154 8.75 -11.32 12.12
C ASP A 154 8.10 -10.08 11.51
N LEU A 155 6.80 -10.13 11.18
CA LEU A 155 6.03 -8.95 10.79
C LEU A 155 5.92 -7.93 11.94
N SER A 156 5.82 -8.41 13.20
CA SER A 156 5.87 -7.51 14.36
C SER A 156 7.23 -6.82 14.49
N ARG A 157 8.34 -7.56 14.31
CA ARG A 157 9.69 -6.98 14.35
C ARG A 157 9.88 -5.93 13.27
N ARG A 158 9.48 -6.23 12.03
CA ARG A 158 9.54 -5.24 10.94
C ARG A 158 8.66 -4.02 11.21
N THR A 159 7.51 -4.21 11.86
CA THR A 159 6.65 -3.09 12.28
C THR A 159 7.37 -2.21 13.31
N VAL A 160 8.09 -2.80 14.27
CA VAL A 160 8.93 -2.03 15.22
C VAL A 160 9.98 -1.20 14.48
N ASP A 161 10.66 -1.78 13.49
CA ASP A 161 11.66 -1.07 12.70
C ASP A 161 11.03 0.09 11.90
N GLN A 162 9.85 -0.13 11.31
CA GLN A 162 9.11 0.90 10.57
C GLN A 162 8.64 2.04 11.46
N LEU A 163 8.06 1.73 12.62
CA LEU A 163 7.63 2.74 13.60
C LEU A 163 8.83 3.53 14.11
N THR A 164 9.94 2.86 14.41
CA THR A 164 11.18 3.52 14.86
C THR A 164 11.72 4.45 13.78
N THR A 165 11.76 3.97 12.54
CA THR A 165 12.24 4.76 11.39
C THR A 165 11.37 5.99 11.15
N TYR A 166 10.05 5.82 11.19
CA TYR A 166 9.10 6.92 11.05
C TYR A 166 9.26 7.96 12.15
N LEU A 167 9.33 7.55 13.42
CA LEU A 167 9.51 8.49 14.53
C LEU A 167 10.82 9.27 14.40
N ARG A 168 11.91 8.60 14.00
CA ARG A 168 13.19 9.26 13.72
C ARG A 168 13.08 10.26 12.56
N SER A 169 12.32 9.93 11.52
CA SER A 169 12.09 10.84 10.39
C SER A 169 11.26 12.06 10.79
N GLN A 170 10.40 11.96 11.81
CA GLN A 170 9.67 13.08 12.42
C GLN A 170 10.48 13.83 13.50
N GLY A 171 11.77 13.55 13.66
CA GLY A 171 12.66 14.28 14.58
C GLY A 171 12.81 13.68 15.98
N PHE A 172 12.22 12.50 16.24
CA PHE A 172 12.36 11.78 17.50
C PHE A 172 13.51 10.76 17.42
N PHE A 173 14.76 11.25 17.32
CA PHE A 173 15.95 10.40 17.12
C PHE A 173 16.18 9.38 18.25
N ARG A 174 15.70 9.68 19.45
CA ARG A 174 15.82 8.85 20.65
C ARG A 174 14.57 8.00 20.92
N ALA A 175 13.66 7.90 19.95
CA ALA A 175 12.49 7.06 20.05
C ALA A 175 12.88 5.60 20.30
N ARG A 176 12.12 4.95 21.18
CA ARG A 176 12.22 3.52 21.46
C ARG A 176 10.87 2.89 21.18
N VAL A 177 10.88 1.87 20.33
CA VAL A 177 9.70 1.07 20.04
C VAL A 177 10.00 -0.36 20.42
N GLY A 178 9.11 -0.96 21.19
CA GLY A 178 9.09 -2.37 21.51
C GLY A 178 7.76 -2.99 21.14
N TYR A 179 7.66 -4.30 21.25
CA TYR A 179 6.37 -4.97 21.21
C TYR A 179 6.31 -6.10 22.22
N THR A 180 5.11 -6.36 22.70
CA THR A 180 4.79 -7.54 23.48
C THR A 180 3.70 -8.32 22.76
N ASP A 181 3.73 -9.64 22.91
CA ASP A 181 2.65 -10.50 22.44
C ASP A 181 2.04 -11.26 23.60
N SER A 182 0.71 -11.40 23.59
CA SER A 182 -0.02 -12.19 24.58
C SER A 182 0.11 -13.70 24.31
N ALA A 183 0.96 -14.10 23.36
CA ALA A 183 1.09 -15.51 23.00
C ALA A 183 1.67 -16.31 24.16
N ARG A 184 2.55 -15.72 24.98
CA ARG A 184 3.14 -16.38 26.15
C ARG A 184 2.15 -16.41 27.30
N SER A 185 1.83 -17.61 27.77
CA SER A 185 0.98 -17.78 28.94
C SER A 185 1.69 -17.30 30.21
N LYS A 186 1.16 -16.25 30.86
CA LYS A 186 1.42 -16.05 32.29
C LYS A 186 0.63 -17.14 33.02
N ARG A 187 1.28 -17.93 33.89
CA ARG A 187 0.61 -18.99 34.66
C ARG A 187 -0.59 -18.38 35.42
N SER A 188 -1.80 -18.74 35.00
CA SER A 188 -3.02 -18.31 35.69
C SER A 188 -3.14 -19.04 37.03
N LEU A 189 -3.43 -18.30 38.11
CA LEU A 189 -3.73 -18.89 39.42
C LEU A 189 -4.93 -19.85 39.35
N VAL A 190 -5.85 -19.63 38.40
CA VAL A 190 -6.99 -20.51 38.14
C VAL A 190 -6.54 -21.88 37.60
N ASP A 191 -5.51 -21.92 36.77
CA ASP A 191 -4.93 -23.18 36.27
C ASP A 191 -4.22 -23.99 37.39
N MET A 192 -3.74 -23.30 38.43
CA MET A 192 -3.18 -23.92 39.64
C MET A 192 -4.30 -24.49 40.52
N LEU A 193 -5.37 -23.72 40.74
CA LEU A 193 -6.56 -24.16 41.51
C LEU A 193 -7.30 -25.32 40.84
N LEU A 194 -7.47 -25.28 39.51
CA LEU A 194 -8.11 -26.36 38.73
C LEU A 194 -7.26 -27.63 38.64
N ARG A 195 -5.97 -27.60 39.01
CA ARG A 195 -5.14 -28.79 39.20
C ARG A 195 -5.27 -29.37 40.61
N ALA A 196 -5.51 -28.52 41.61
CA ALA A 196 -5.75 -28.94 42.98
C ALA A 196 -7.11 -29.64 43.13
N VAL A 197 -8.12 -29.22 42.37
CA VAL A 197 -9.42 -29.90 42.30
C VAL A 197 -9.35 -30.96 41.21
N GLN A 198 -9.18 -32.24 41.59
CA GLN A 198 -9.05 -33.40 40.69
C GLN A 198 -10.31 -33.65 39.84
N VAL A 199 -10.62 -32.79 38.87
CA VAL A 199 -11.70 -33.01 37.91
C VAL A 199 -11.21 -34.02 36.85
N ARG A 200 -11.39 -35.31 37.18
CA ARG A 200 -11.33 -36.45 36.26
C ARG A 200 -12.45 -36.33 35.24
N ASN A 201 -12.21 -35.60 34.16
CA ASN A 201 -12.68 -35.83 32.79
C ASN A 201 -12.35 -34.59 31.95
N LYS A 202 -11.11 -34.51 31.46
CA LYS A 202 -10.75 -33.56 30.40
C LYS A 202 -10.61 -34.34 29.08
N PRO A 203 -11.31 -33.93 28.00
CA PRO A 203 -11.14 -34.54 26.69
C PRO A 203 -9.70 -34.36 26.19
N VAL A 204 -9.26 -35.38 25.45
CA VAL A 204 -7.89 -35.59 24.95
C VAL A 204 -7.48 -34.54 23.90
N HIS A 205 -6.56 -33.69 24.35
CA HIS A 205 -5.40 -33.09 23.65
C HIS A 205 -5.60 -32.16 22.44
N ALA A 206 -5.74 -30.86 22.72
CA ALA A 206 -4.91 -29.90 22.00
C ALA A 206 -3.50 -29.99 22.60
N VAL A 207 -2.51 -30.47 21.83
CA VAL A 207 -1.10 -30.35 22.23
C VAL A 207 -0.86 -28.86 22.46
N PRO A 208 -0.55 -28.42 23.70
CA PRO A 208 -0.34 -27.01 23.95
C PRO A 208 0.88 -26.60 23.12
N LEU A 209 0.71 -25.57 22.29
CA LEU A 209 1.83 -25.03 21.55
C LEU A 209 2.91 -24.61 22.54
N ARG A 210 4.15 -24.99 22.26
CA ARG A 210 5.29 -24.62 23.09
C ARG A 210 6.30 -23.89 22.24
N ASP A 211 6.92 -22.86 22.82
CA ASP A 211 8.10 -22.25 22.22
C ASP A 211 9.32 -23.19 22.32
N SER A 212 10.45 -22.79 21.74
CA SER A 212 11.71 -23.53 21.82
C SER A 212 12.21 -23.72 23.26
N ALA A 213 11.73 -22.91 24.21
CA ALA A 213 12.03 -23.02 25.64
C ALA A 213 10.99 -23.85 26.41
N GLY A 214 10.02 -24.45 25.73
CA GLY A 214 8.99 -25.31 26.31
C GLY A 214 7.81 -24.57 26.97
N GLN A 215 7.68 -23.25 26.84
CA GLN A 215 6.59 -22.47 27.44
C GLN A 215 5.29 -22.57 26.65
N ARG A 216 4.15 -22.70 27.34
CA ARG A 216 2.82 -22.81 26.69
C ARG A 216 2.43 -21.52 25.99
N LEU A 217 1.92 -21.65 24.76
CA LEU A 217 1.47 -20.57 23.92
C LEU A 217 -0.05 -20.60 23.71
N HIS A 218 -0.68 -19.42 23.78
CA HIS A 218 -2.07 -19.23 23.42
C HIS A 218 -2.26 -19.20 21.89
N ARG A 219 -3.40 -19.73 21.43
CA ARG A 219 -3.77 -19.73 20.00
C ARG A 219 -4.34 -18.39 19.51
N ARG A 220 -4.74 -17.51 20.42
CA ARG A 220 -5.16 -16.12 20.13
C ARG A 220 -4.06 -15.20 20.61
N VAL A 221 -3.69 -14.23 19.78
CA VAL A 221 -2.59 -13.32 20.06
C VAL A 221 -3.05 -11.89 19.88
N THR A 222 -2.87 -11.10 20.94
CA THR A 222 -2.87 -9.65 20.89
C THR A 222 -1.42 -9.18 20.83
N VAL A 223 -1.14 -8.25 19.91
CA VAL A 223 0.17 -7.62 19.77
C VAL A 223 0.05 -6.18 20.24
N THR A 224 0.82 -5.82 21.25
CA THR A 224 0.83 -4.47 21.82
C THR A 224 2.18 -3.85 21.54
N TYR A 225 2.23 -2.84 20.67
CA TYR A 225 3.41 -2.05 20.40
C TYR A 225 3.54 -0.96 21.45
N GLN A 226 4.70 -0.87 22.07
CA GLN A 226 5.00 0.10 23.13
C GLN A 226 5.91 1.16 22.54
N VAL A 227 5.41 2.39 22.43
CA VAL A 227 6.10 3.50 21.78
C VAL A 227 6.46 4.55 22.82
N GLN A 228 7.74 4.88 22.89
CA GLN A 228 8.29 6.00 23.65
C GLN A 228 8.95 6.95 22.65
N GLU A 229 8.35 8.10 22.36
CA GLU A 229 8.91 9.06 21.40
C GLU A 229 10.23 9.66 21.92
N GLY A 230 10.31 9.92 23.22
CA GLY A 230 11.40 10.70 23.79
C GLY A 230 11.34 12.16 23.33
N PRO A 231 12.41 12.95 23.54
CA PRO A 231 12.40 14.35 23.16
C PRO A 231 12.50 14.52 21.63
N GLY A 232 11.61 15.34 21.07
CA GLY A 232 11.76 15.85 19.71
C GLY A 232 12.98 16.76 19.60
N PHE A 233 13.64 16.71 18.44
CA PHE A 233 14.80 17.55 18.15
C PHE A 233 14.39 18.73 17.28
N THR A 234 14.96 19.90 17.56
CA THR A 234 14.75 21.11 16.77
C THR A 234 15.95 21.44 15.91
N LEU A 235 15.71 22.06 14.77
CA LEU A 235 16.74 22.52 13.85
C LEU A 235 17.44 23.75 14.45
N SER A 236 18.69 23.63 14.88
CA SER A 236 19.42 24.74 15.50
C SER A 236 20.29 25.52 14.53
N ARG A 237 20.69 24.90 13.42
CA ARG A 237 21.50 25.54 12.39
C ARG A 237 21.24 24.91 11.03
N LEU A 238 21.13 25.75 10.00
CA LEU A 238 21.11 25.35 8.60
C LEU A 238 22.30 25.97 7.88
N THR A 239 23.29 25.17 7.49
CA THR A 239 24.42 25.60 6.66
C THR A 239 24.18 25.24 5.21
N ARG A 240 24.79 26.00 4.28
CA ARG A 240 24.65 25.78 2.84
C ARG A 240 26.04 25.75 2.19
N SER A 241 26.29 24.73 1.38
CA SER A 241 27.50 24.57 0.57
C SER A 241 27.11 24.33 -0.88
N ILE A 242 27.30 25.35 -1.72
CA ILE A 242 26.91 25.36 -3.13
C ILE A 242 28.10 25.91 -3.93
N PRO A 243 28.97 25.04 -4.48
CA PRO A 243 30.17 25.48 -5.21
C PRO A 243 29.86 26.25 -6.50
N ASP A 244 28.75 25.92 -7.16
CA ASP A 244 28.29 26.63 -8.35
C ASP A 244 27.68 27.98 -7.96
N SER A 245 28.38 29.07 -8.27
CA SER A 245 27.96 30.43 -7.93
C SER A 245 26.65 30.86 -8.61
N GLY A 246 26.35 30.33 -9.80
CA GLY A 246 25.11 30.60 -10.52
C GLY A 246 23.91 29.96 -9.82
N VAL A 247 24.06 28.71 -9.39
CA VAL A 247 23.05 27.99 -8.60
C VAL A 247 22.90 28.64 -7.23
N ALA A 248 24.01 28.95 -6.55
CA ALA A 248 24.00 29.58 -5.23
C ALA A 248 23.22 30.90 -5.23
N ARG A 249 23.37 31.72 -6.28
CA ARG A 249 22.65 32.98 -6.43
C ARG A 249 21.14 32.80 -6.59
N VAL A 250 20.71 31.79 -7.35
CA VAL A 250 19.28 31.48 -7.51
C VAL A 250 18.67 31.01 -6.19
N VAL A 251 19.35 30.11 -5.49
CA VAL A 251 18.91 29.60 -4.19
C VAL A 251 18.83 30.71 -3.15
N ALA A 252 19.84 31.59 -3.07
CA ALA A 252 19.86 32.70 -2.12
C ALA A 252 18.69 33.68 -2.32
N ARG A 253 18.33 33.98 -3.59
CA ARG A 253 17.19 34.86 -3.90
C ARG A 253 15.84 34.27 -3.52
N ALA A 254 15.72 32.94 -3.52
CA ALA A 254 14.48 32.24 -3.20
C ALA A 254 14.42 31.75 -1.74
N GLN A 255 15.28 32.29 -0.86
CA GLN A 255 15.39 31.87 0.54
C GLN A 255 14.10 32.12 1.34
N GLY A 256 13.32 33.15 1.00
CA GLY A 256 12.05 33.45 1.68
C GLY A 256 10.98 32.37 1.54
N GLY A 257 11.09 31.49 0.54
CA GLY A 257 10.18 30.36 0.34
C GLY A 257 10.73 29.01 0.83
N THR A 258 11.78 29.00 1.66
CA THR A 258 12.30 27.78 2.28
C THR A 258 11.24 27.13 3.16
N LEU A 259 11.17 25.79 3.15
CA LEU A 259 10.33 25.03 4.09
C LEU A 259 11.05 24.68 5.40
N LEU A 260 12.36 24.99 5.45
CA LEU A 260 13.22 24.65 6.58
C LEU A 260 13.59 25.93 7.33
N HIS A 261 13.14 26.05 8.58
CA HIS A 261 13.44 27.19 9.45
C HIS A 261 14.14 26.76 10.74
N VAL A 262 15.12 27.56 11.16
CA VAL A 262 15.82 27.37 12.43
C VAL A 262 14.84 27.62 13.59
N GLY A 263 14.84 26.72 14.57
CA GLY A 263 13.93 26.71 15.70
C GLY A 263 12.77 25.71 15.57
N GLU A 264 12.45 25.27 14.34
CA GLU A 264 11.37 24.31 14.10
C GLU A 264 11.79 22.87 14.39
N ALA A 265 10.80 21.99 14.56
CA ALA A 265 11.04 20.56 14.73
C ALA A 265 11.69 19.95 13.47
N TYR A 266 12.63 19.03 13.65
CA TYR A 266 13.20 18.27 12.55
C TYR A 266 12.11 17.44 11.87
N ASN A 267 12.03 17.49 10.54
CA ASN A 267 11.12 16.66 9.77
C ASN A 267 11.73 16.30 8.40
N GLU A 268 11.97 15.00 8.20
CA GLU A 268 12.52 14.44 6.96
C GLU A 268 11.58 14.67 5.76
N ASP A 269 10.26 14.69 5.97
CA ASP A 269 9.29 14.92 4.90
C ASP A 269 9.40 16.36 4.39
N LEU A 270 9.58 17.34 5.28
CA LEU A 270 9.84 18.74 4.90
C LEU A 270 11.18 18.88 4.17
N ILE A 271 12.20 18.12 4.57
CA ILE A 271 13.49 18.07 3.88
C ILE A 271 13.32 17.50 2.46
N GLY A 272 12.52 16.45 2.31
CA GLY A 272 12.15 15.89 1.00
C GLY A 272 11.41 16.89 0.12
N GLN A 273 10.44 17.62 0.68
CA GLN A 273 9.70 18.66 -0.04
C GLN A 273 10.61 19.84 -0.43
N GLU A 274 11.51 20.26 0.45
CA GLU A 274 12.48 21.33 0.16
C GLU A 274 13.40 20.93 -1.00
N ARG A 275 13.84 19.68 -1.07
CA ARG A 275 14.61 19.17 -2.22
C ARG A 275 13.82 19.26 -3.53
N GLN A 276 12.56 18.88 -3.54
CA GLN A 276 11.70 18.97 -4.72
C GLN A 276 11.46 20.43 -5.14
N ARG A 277 11.26 21.32 -4.16
CA ARG A 277 11.12 22.77 -4.37
C ARG A 277 12.37 23.35 -4.99
N LEU A 278 13.55 23.04 -4.47
CA LEU A 278 14.85 23.49 -5.00
C LEU A 278 15.12 22.96 -6.41
N GLU A 279 14.79 21.70 -6.70
CA GLU A 279 14.88 21.16 -8.06
C GLU A 279 14.01 21.96 -9.03
N THR A 280 12.74 22.18 -8.67
CA THR A 280 11.78 22.93 -9.49
C THR A 280 12.23 24.38 -9.67
N LEU A 281 12.70 25.02 -8.61
CA LEU A 281 13.25 26.38 -8.63
C LEU A 281 14.40 26.49 -9.64
N LEU A 282 15.36 25.55 -9.60
CA LEU A 282 16.53 25.59 -10.46
C LEU A 282 16.19 25.28 -11.92
N LYS A 283 15.29 24.33 -12.16
CA LYS A 283 14.75 24.08 -13.51
C LYS A 283 14.07 25.32 -14.09
N ASN A 284 13.23 25.99 -13.31
CA ASN A 284 12.56 27.22 -13.72
C ASN A 284 13.54 28.39 -13.96
N ALA A 285 14.71 28.38 -13.31
CA ALA A 285 15.78 29.36 -13.55
C ALA A 285 16.63 29.05 -14.82
N GLY A 286 16.35 27.94 -15.51
CA GLY A 286 17.01 27.50 -16.73
C GLY A 286 18.02 26.37 -16.53
N TYR A 287 18.22 25.84 -15.33
CA TYR A 287 19.05 24.66 -15.09
C TYR A 287 18.25 23.39 -15.38
N TYR A 288 17.90 23.19 -16.65
CA TYR A 288 16.99 22.13 -17.11
C TYR A 288 17.44 20.71 -16.70
N ASP A 289 18.73 20.42 -16.80
CA ASP A 289 19.31 19.12 -16.45
C ASP A 289 19.48 18.89 -14.94
N PHE A 290 19.16 19.89 -14.10
CA PHE A 290 19.28 19.77 -12.66
C PHE A 290 18.35 18.68 -12.13
N ARG A 291 18.81 17.91 -11.13
CA ARG A 291 18.07 16.81 -10.51
C ARG A 291 18.28 16.84 -9.00
N ALA A 292 17.28 16.42 -8.22
CA ALA A 292 17.39 16.34 -6.76
C ALA A 292 18.57 15.49 -6.25
N GLN A 293 19.14 14.59 -7.08
CA GLN A 293 20.32 13.80 -6.73
C GLN A 293 21.58 14.65 -6.42
N PHE A 294 21.63 15.89 -6.92
CA PHE A 294 22.72 16.81 -6.59
C PHE A 294 22.54 17.44 -5.21
N ILE A 295 21.36 17.31 -4.60
CA ILE A 295 21.04 17.88 -3.31
C ILE A 295 21.19 16.81 -2.23
N THR A 296 22.09 17.06 -1.28
CA THR A 296 22.28 16.25 -0.07
C THR A 296 21.97 17.12 1.14
N LEU A 297 21.16 16.61 2.06
CA LEU A 297 20.95 17.23 3.37
C LEU A 297 21.43 16.24 4.43
N GLU A 298 22.41 16.65 5.22
CA GLU A 298 23.02 15.82 6.27
C GLU A 298 22.62 16.36 7.64
N ALA A 299 22.00 15.50 8.44
CA ALA A 299 21.60 15.80 9.80
C ALA A 299 22.69 15.35 10.78
N ASP A 300 23.24 16.29 11.54
CA ASP A 300 24.17 16.02 12.63
C ASP A 300 23.49 16.26 13.98
N THR A 301 23.39 15.19 14.77
CA THR A 301 22.77 15.17 16.10
C THR A 301 23.79 14.98 17.23
N SER A 302 25.10 15.07 16.94
CA SER A 302 26.17 14.76 17.89
C SER A 302 26.51 15.90 18.86
N PHE A 303 26.20 17.15 18.48
CA PHE A 303 26.75 18.34 19.14
C PHE A 303 26.01 18.75 20.42
N GLU A 304 24.70 18.99 20.34
CA GLU A 304 23.90 19.52 21.46
C GLU A 304 22.69 18.64 21.80
N LYS A 305 22.24 18.70 23.05
CA LYS A 305 21.08 17.92 23.51
C LYS A 305 19.82 18.42 22.78
N LYS A 306 19.12 17.49 22.10
CA LYS A 306 17.83 17.74 21.41
C LYS A 306 17.91 18.75 20.25
N GLN A 307 19.09 18.92 19.66
CA GLN A 307 19.29 19.81 18.52
C GLN A 307 19.85 19.05 17.32
N VAL A 308 19.42 19.46 16.12
CA VAL A 308 19.99 19.01 14.86
C VAL A 308 20.63 20.18 14.14
N ARG A 309 21.83 19.95 13.62
CA ARG A 309 22.45 20.83 12.62
C ARG A 309 22.27 20.20 11.25
N LEU A 310 21.68 20.94 10.33
CA LEU A 310 21.43 20.46 8.98
C LEU A 310 22.40 21.13 8.00
N GLY A 311 23.14 20.32 7.26
CA GLY A 311 24.02 20.78 6.18
C GLY A 311 23.39 20.53 4.82
N LEU A 312 22.98 21.60 4.13
CA LEU A 312 22.53 21.54 2.72
C LEU A 312 23.75 21.63 1.80
N ARG A 313 23.99 20.58 1.02
CA ARG A 313 25.01 20.54 -0.04
C ARG A 313 24.35 20.40 -1.39
N ILE A 314 24.68 21.28 -2.33
CA ILE A 314 24.32 21.13 -3.74
C ILE A 314 25.59 20.91 -4.54
N ALA A 315 25.80 19.66 -4.98
CA ALA A 315 26.97 19.27 -5.73
C ALA A 315 26.97 19.85 -7.15
N SER A 316 28.16 20.11 -7.68
CA SER A 316 28.35 20.36 -9.12
C SER A 316 28.36 19.04 -9.89
N PRO A 317 28.02 19.03 -11.19
CA PRO A 317 28.09 17.84 -12.01
C PRO A 317 29.53 17.32 -12.17
N ALA A 318 29.67 16.03 -12.44
CA ALA A 318 30.95 15.41 -12.73
C ALA A 318 31.59 16.10 -13.96
N GLY A 319 32.85 16.50 -13.86
CA GLY A 319 33.57 17.25 -14.91
C GLY A 319 33.79 18.74 -14.61
N GLY A 320 33.38 19.25 -13.45
CA GLY A 320 33.85 20.55 -12.92
C GLY A 320 33.28 21.81 -13.59
N GLY A 321 32.51 21.68 -14.69
CA GLY A 321 32.00 22.81 -15.48
C GLY A 321 30.77 23.55 -14.91
N GLY A 322 30.37 23.27 -13.66
CA GLY A 322 29.13 23.80 -13.09
C GLY A 322 27.87 23.31 -13.82
N HIS A 323 26.70 23.77 -13.38
CA HIS A 323 25.41 23.44 -13.98
C HIS A 323 25.16 24.29 -15.21
N ARG A 324 24.94 23.63 -16.36
CA ARG A 324 24.64 24.34 -17.60
C ARG A 324 23.27 25.00 -17.53
N ARG A 325 23.22 26.28 -17.90
CA ARG A 325 21.98 27.05 -18.02
C ARG A 325 21.49 27.06 -19.47
N TYR A 326 20.25 26.69 -19.65
CA TYR A 326 19.55 26.64 -20.94
C TYR A 326 18.61 27.84 -21.10
N ARG A 327 18.28 28.15 -22.35
CA ARG A 327 17.28 29.15 -22.74
C ARG A 327 16.31 28.52 -23.71
N LEU A 328 15.05 28.94 -23.64
CA LEU A 328 14.06 28.55 -24.63
C LEU A 328 14.42 29.20 -25.97
N ARG A 329 14.57 28.38 -27.02
CA ARG A 329 14.85 28.87 -28.37
C ARG A 329 13.57 29.06 -29.17
N GLN A 330 12.76 28.00 -29.28
CA GLN A 330 11.55 27.98 -30.08
C GLN A 330 10.51 27.08 -29.40
N VAL A 331 9.28 27.58 -29.31
CA VAL A 331 8.11 26.81 -28.86
C VAL A 331 7.25 26.55 -30.08
N THR A 332 7.05 25.29 -30.42
CA THR A 332 6.18 24.89 -31.54
C THR A 332 4.94 24.23 -30.95
N MET A 333 3.78 24.82 -31.19
CA MET A 333 2.49 24.29 -30.76
C MET A 333 1.94 23.35 -31.82
N LEU A 334 1.73 22.09 -31.45
CA LEU A 334 1.10 21.09 -32.30
C LEU A 334 -0.37 20.98 -31.93
N THR A 335 -1.23 21.64 -32.69
CA THR A 335 -2.67 21.40 -32.59
C THR A 335 -3.05 20.14 -33.36
N ASP A 336 -4.11 19.49 -32.94
CA ASP A 336 -4.84 18.45 -33.67
C ASP A 336 -5.16 18.82 -35.12
N ALA A 337 -5.45 20.10 -35.39
CA ALA A 337 -5.61 20.64 -36.76
C ALA A 337 -4.29 20.75 -37.55
N GLY A 338 -3.12 20.61 -36.91
CA GLY A 338 -1.79 20.85 -37.48
C GLY A 338 -0.85 19.64 -37.51
N GLN A 339 -1.28 18.46 -37.02
CA GLN A 339 -0.42 17.27 -36.90
C GLN A 339 0.30 16.92 -38.21
N GLY A 340 -0.39 17.02 -39.35
CA GLY A 340 0.20 16.75 -40.66
C GLY A 340 1.19 17.80 -41.17
N ALA A 341 1.04 19.08 -40.79
CA ALA A 341 1.95 20.15 -41.21
C ALA A 341 3.23 20.17 -40.38
N ALA A 342 3.12 19.86 -39.10
CA ALA A 342 4.23 19.99 -38.17
C ALA A 342 5.14 18.75 -38.07
N LEU A 343 4.63 17.54 -38.38
CA LEU A 343 5.50 16.38 -38.62
C LEU A 343 6.41 16.61 -39.83
N ARG A 344 5.93 17.33 -40.85
CA ARG A 344 6.72 17.67 -42.06
C ARG A 344 7.82 18.71 -41.78
N SER A 345 7.62 19.64 -40.85
CA SER A 345 8.67 20.60 -40.46
C SER A 345 9.72 19.98 -39.54
N LEU A 346 9.36 18.98 -38.73
CA LEU A 346 10.31 18.26 -37.85
C LEU A 346 11.14 17.20 -38.59
N SER A 347 10.62 16.61 -39.66
CA SER A 347 11.34 15.62 -40.48
C SER A 347 12.16 16.22 -41.64
N GLY A 348 12.08 17.53 -41.86
CA GLY A 348 12.59 18.19 -43.06
C GLY A 348 14.09 18.48 -43.10
N ASP A 349 14.83 18.37 -41.98
CA ASP A 349 16.17 18.97 -41.87
C ASP A 349 17.30 17.99 -41.51
N THR A 350 17.30 16.79 -42.11
CA THR A 350 18.46 15.88 -42.06
C THR A 350 18.95 15.38 -43.43
N ALA A 351 18.37 15.83 -44.54
CA ALA A 351 18.85 15.41 -45.87
C ALA A 351 18.63 16.46 -46.97
N ARG A 352 19.41 17.55 -46.96
CA ARG A 352 19.75 18.24 -48.22
C ARG A 352 21.25 18.16 -48.48
N ARG A 353 21.59 17.17 -49.31
CA ARG A 353 22.88 17.05 -49.99
C ARG A 353 23.12 18.33 -50.79
N ALA A 354 24.28 18.98 -50.60
CA ALA A 354 24.70 20.14 -51.36
C ALA A 354 24.58 19.85 -52.87
N ARG A 355 23.65 20.54 -53.55
CA ARG A 355 23.61 20.54 -55.01
C ARG A 355 24.76 21.42 -55.51
N ARG A 356 25.64 20.80 -56.32
CA ARG A 356 26.70 21.46 -57.09
C ARG A 356 26.20 22.76 -57.75
N PRO A 357 27.03 23.81 -57.85
CA PRO A 357 26.66 25.02 -58.58
C PRO A 357 26.46 24.69 -60.06
N ARG A 358 25.34 25.15 -60.62
CA ARG A 358 25.03 25.06 -62.04
C ARG A 358 25.98 26.01 -62.78
N ARG A 359 26.79 25.47 -63.70
CA ARG A 359 27.59 26.27 -64.66
C ARG A 359 26.65 27.22 -65.41
N VAL A 360 26.94 28.51 -65.36
CA VAL A 360 26.39 29.52 -66.27
C VAL A 360 27.15 29.36 -67.59
N ALA A 361 26.45 29.03 -68.67
CA ALA A 361 26.99 29.06 -70.02
C ALA A 361 26.81 30.47 -70.57
N ASN A 362 27.93 31.07 -70.99
CA ASN A 362 27.99 32.34 -71.70
C ASN A 362 27.26 32.23 -73.05
N ALA A 363 26.30 33.12 -73.29
CA ALA A 363 25.83 33.45 -74.63
C ALA A 363 26.61 34.68 -75.13
N ALA A 364 27.28 34.51 -76.27
CA ALA A 364 28.01 35.55 -77.00
C ALA A 364 27.03 36.39 -77.87
N PRO A 365 27.47 37.52 -78.44
CA PRO A 365 26.65 38.72 -78.68
C PRO A 365 25.88 38.73 -80.01
N VAL A 366 24.83 39.56 -80.03
CA VAL A 366 24.03 39.93 -81.22
C VAL A 366 24.86 40.88 -82.10
N PRO A 367 24.86 40.74 -83.43
CA PRO A 367 25.60 41.62 -84.33
C PRO A 367 24.87 42.95 -84.54
N THR A 368 25.65 44.03 -84.54
CA THR A 368 25.32 45.33 -85.11
C THR A 368 25.36 45.26 -86.63
N ASP A 369 24.23 45.49 -87.28
CA ASP A 369 24.20 46.00 -88.65
C ASP A 369 23.86 47.49 -88.61
N GLN A 370 24.69 48.25 -89.33
CA GLN A 370 24.57 49.68 -89.56
C GLN A 370 23.48 49.95 -90.61
N GLU A 371 22.60 50.91 -90.33
CA GLU A 371 22.38 52.11 -91.15
C GLU A 371 21.86 53.25 -90.26
#